data_AF-A0A2Z5KA39-F1
#
_entry.id   AF-A0A2Z5KA39-F1
#
_cell.length_a   1.000
_cell.length_b   1.000
_cell.length_c   1.000
_cell.angle_alpha   90.00
_cell.angle_beta   90.00
_cell.angle_gamma   90.00
#
_symmetry.space_group_name_H-M   'P 1'
#
loop_
_entity.id
_entity.type
_entity.pdbx_description
1 polymer ?
#
loop_
_entity_poly.entity_id
_entity_poly.type
_entity_poly.pdbx_seq_one_letter_code
_entity_poly.pdbx_strand_id
1 'polypeptide(L)'
;MSDTPAVQEFAVADRDAGTYGITTGPDGALWLTFVHGGRIRRLTVDGGLTEYPLDSPSCRPAVIAPGPDGALWVTLETGAVARVAP
;
A
#
# COMPACT_ATOMS: atom_id res chain seq x y z
N MET A 1 -9.24 33.57 -11.92
CA MET A 1 -8.48 32.91 -10.85
C MET A 1 -8.08 31.55 -11.41
N SER A 2 -6.77 31.25 -11.46
CA SER A 2 -6.31 29.94 -11.91
C SER A 2 -6.52 28.98 -10.74
N ASP A 3 -7.43 28.02 -10.92
CA ASP A 3 -7.77 27.00 -9.93
C ASP A 3 -6.73 25.88 -10.02
N THR A 4 -5.47 26.22 -9.77
CA THR A 4 -4.39 25.24 -9.80
C THR A 4 -4.51 24.37 -8.54
N PRO A 5 -4.65 23.04 -8.67
CA PRO A 5 -4.73 22.16 -7.51
C PRO A 5 -3.43 22.25 -6.69
N ALA A 6 -3.56 22.30 -5.37
CA ALA A 6 -2.43 22.15 -4.47
C ALA A 6 -1.94 20.70 -4.49
N VAL A 7 -0.66 20.48 -4.73
CA VAL A 7 -0.02 19.15 -4.72
C VAL A 7 0.88 19.04 -3.48
N GLN A 8 0.71 17.95 -2.73
CA GLN A 8 1.57 17.58 -1.61
C GLN A 8 2.14 16.17 -1.86
N GLU A 9 3.44 16.01 -1.64
CA GLU A 9 4.12 14.72 -1.74
C GLU A 9 4.39 14.13 -0.35
N PHE A 10 4.27 12.81 -0.23
CA PHE A 10 4.56 12.07 1.00
C PHE A 10 5.68 11.06 0.73
N ALA A 11 6.77 11.17 1.49
CA ALA A 11 7.85 10.19 1.45
C ALA A 11 7.38 8.89 2.10
N VAL A 12 7.04 7.89 1.29
CA VAL A 12 6.52 6.61 1.77
C VAL A 12 7.58 5.53 1.91
N ALA A 13 8.77 5.69 1.31
CA ALA A 13 9.97 4.87 1.48
C ALA A 13 11.13 5.44 0.63
N ASP A 14 12.31 4.85 0.74
CA ASP A 14 13.46 5.13 -0.12
C ASP A 14 13.17 4.69 -1.58
N ARG A 15 13.90 5.24 -2.55
CA ARG A 15 13.68 4.99 -3.99
C ARG A 15 13.72 3.51 -4.38
N ASP A 16 14.55 2.72 -3.71
CA ASP A 16 14.74 1.30 -4.03
C ASP A 16 13.65 0.40 -3.42
N ALA A 17 12.73 0.96 -2.65
CA ALA A 17 11.66 0.21 -1.99
C ALA A 17 10.64 -0.39 -2.97
N GLY A 18 10.55 0.12 -4.20
CA GLY A 18 9.63 -0.38 -5.21
C GLY A 18 8.16 -0.15 -4.84
N THR A 19 7.80 1.04 -4.39
CA THR A 19 6.38 1.43 -4.22
C THR A 19 5.63 1.17 -5.52
N TYR A 20 4.52 0.43 -5.45
CA TYR A 20 3.85 -0.06 -6.65
C TYR A 20 2.35 0.26 -6.68
N GLY A 21 1.56 -0.43 -5.86
CA GLY A 21 0.11 -0.29 -5.80
C GLY A 21 -0.34 0.61 -4.64
N ILE A 22 -1.48 1.26 -4.81
CA ILE A 22 -2.15 2.03 -3.75
C ILE A 22 -3.67 1.81 -3.80
N THR A 23 -4.31 1.74 -2.64
CA THR A 23 -5.77 1.76 -2.52
C THR A 23 -6.24 2.45 -1.24
N THR A 24 -7.52 2.82 -1.18
CA THR A 24 -8.17 3.29 0.05
C THR A 24 -8.61 2.09 0.90
N GLY A 25 -8.30 2.12 2.19
CA GLY A 25 -8.83 1.18 3.18
C GLY A 25 -10.18 1.62 3.74
N PRO A 26 -10.98 0.68 4.28
CA PRO A 26 -12.22 0.97 5.02
C PRO A 26 -12.00 1.79 6.29
N ASP A 27 -10.77 1.86 6.77
CA ASP A 27 -10.32 2.64 7.92
C ASP A 27 -9.98 4.11 7.57
N GLY A 28 -10.22 4.52 6.31
CA GLY A 28 -9.97 5.88 5.83
C GLY A 28 -8.50 6.20 5.54
N ALA A 29 -7.60 5.22 5.62
CA ALA A 29 -6.20 5.37 5.25
C ALA A 29 -5.92 4.91 3.82
N LEU A 30 -4.75 5.29 3.31
CA LEU A 30 -4.20 4.76 2.06
C LEU A 30 -3.30 3.56 2.36
N TRP A 31 -3.35 2.54 1.52
CA TRP A 31 -2.58 1.30 1.69
C TRP A 31 -1.73 1.06 0.46
N LEU A 32 -0.42 0.88 0.66
CA LEU A 32 0.59 0.82 -0.39
C LEU A 32 1.32 -0.53 -0.38
N THR A 33 1.64 -1.05 -1.56
CA THR A 33 2.49 -2.23 -1.73
C THR A 33 3.91 -1.85 -2.14
N PHE A 34 4.89 -2.65 -1.70
CA PHE A 34 6.31 -2.46 -2.00
C PHE A 34 6.89 -3.74 -2.61
N VAL A 35 6.97 -3.77 -3.93
CA VAL A 35 7.29 -4.97 -4.72
C VAL A 35 8.72 -5.49 -4.49
N HIS A 36 9.63 -4.67 -3.96
CA HIS A 36 11.01 -5.07 -3.66
C HIS A 36 11.23 -5.47 -2.18
N GLY A 37 10.22 -5.34 -1.32
CA GLY A 37 10.41 -5.41 0.13
C GLY A 37 9.48 -6.35 0.89
N GLY A 38 8.62 -7.12 0.22
CA GLY A 38 7.68 -8.05 0.87
C GLY A 38 6.87 -7.41 1.99
N ARG A 39 6.36 -6.20 1.78
CA ARG A 39 5.69 -5.40 2.80
C ARG A 39 4.56 -4.56 2.23
N ILE A 40 3.68 -4.14 3.12
CA ILE A 40 2.58 -3.20 2.88
C ILE A 40 2.74 -2.04 3.85
N ARG A 41 2.44 -0.81 3.44
CA ARG A 41 2.37 0.34 4.38
C ARG A 41 1.00 0.97 4.36
N ARG A 42 0.55 1.42 5.54
CA ARG A 42 -0.64 2.24 5.76
C ARG A 42 -0.20 3.68 5.94
N LEU A 43 -0.79 4.60 5.18
CA LEU A 43 -0.54 6.03 5.18
C LEU A 43 -1.84 6.77 5.54
N THR A 44 -1.86 7.48 6.66
CA THR A 44 -2.94 8.43 6.95
C THR A 44 -2.75 9.70 6.12
N VAL A 45 -3.84 10.43 5.85
CA VAL A 45 -3.79 11.68 5.08
C VAL A 45 -2.99 12.79 5.77
N ASP A 46 -2.80 12.68 7.09
CA ASP A 46 -1.94 13.57 7.87
C ASP A 46 -0.45 13.17 7.82
N GLY A 47 -0.09 12.15 7.03
CA GLY A 47 1.29 11.69 6.82
C GLY A 47 1.77 10.61 7.80
N GLY A 48 0.88 10.05 8.63
CA GLY A 48 1.21 8.96 9.54
C GLY A 48 1.45 7.66 8.77
N LEU A 49 2.65 7.08 8.90
CA LEU A 49 3.04 5.88 8.17
C LEU A 49 3.21 4.68 9.13
N THR A 50 2.65 3.53 8.79
CA THR A 50 2.81 2.27 9.51
C THR A 50 3.14 1.16 8.53
N GLU A 51 4.11 0.32 8.86
CA GLU A 51 4.55 -0.80 8.01
C GLU A 51 4.08 -2.14 8.54
N TYR A 52 3.69 -3.02 7.63
CA TYR A 52 3.28 -4.40 7.88
C TYR A 52 4.13 -5.33 6.99
N PRO A 53 5.06 -6.11 7.56
CA PRO A 53 5.79 -7.11 6.79
C PRO A 53 4.86 -8.26 6.39
N LEU A 54 5.09 -8.82 5.20
CA LEU A 54 4.51 -10.09 4.78
C LEU A 54 5.45 -11.24 5.15
N ASP A 55 4.92 -12.46 5.14
CA ASP A 55 5.64 -13.66 5.58
C ASP A 55 6.95 -13.91 4.81
N SER A 56 7.02 -13.47 3.55
CA SER A 56 8.21 -13.60 2.73
C SER A 56 8.66 -12.24 2.16
N PRO A 57 9.90 -11.80 2.42
CA PRO A 57 10.48 -10.61 1.80
C PRO A 57 10.53 -10.68 0.27
N SER A 58 10.56 -11.89 -0.31
CA SER A 58 10.61 -12.13 -1.75
C SER A 58 9.24 -12.34 -2.39
N CYS A 59 8.14 -12.13 -1.67
CA CYS A 59 6.79 -12.38 -2.21
C CYS A 59 6.33 -11.35 -3.24
N ARG A 60 7.06 -10.23 -3.37
CA ARG A 60 6.87 -9.18 -4.38
C ARG A 60 5.40 -8.75 -4.51
N PRO A 61 4.82 -8.16 -3.44
CA PRO A 61 3.43 -7.74 -3.44
C PRO A 61 3.21 -6.65 -4.49
N ALA A 62 2.23 -6.85 -5.37
CA ALA A 62 2.00 -5.97 -6.51
C ALA A 62 0.67 -5.22 -6.40
N VAL A 63 -0.41 -5.79 -6.93
CA VAL A 63 -1.72 -5.12 -6.97
C VAL A 63 -2.42 -5.29 -5.63
N ILE A 64 -3.02 -4.22 -5.12
CA ILE A 64 -3.86 -4.21 -3.91
C ILE A 64 -5.27 -3.70 -4.27
N ALA A 65 -6.30 -4.32 -3.71
CA ALA A 65 -7.69 -3.90 -3.91
C ALA A 65 -8.56 -4.16 -2.67
N PRO A 66 -9.62 -3.36 -2.45
CA PRO A 66 -10.61 -3.64 -1.41
C PRO A 66 -11.45 -4.87 -1.78
N GLY A 67 -11.73 -5.72 -0.79
CA GLY A 67 -12.61 -6.88 -0.89
C GLY A 67 -14.01 -6.60 -0.32
N PRO A 68 -15.00 -7.42 -0.70
CA PRO A 68 -16.37 -7.31 -0.19
C PRO A 68 -16.50 -7.64 1.31
N ASP A 69 -15.46 -8.23 1.90
CA ASP A 69 -15.37 -8.62 3.30
C ASP A 69 -14.72 -7.54 4.19
N GLY A 70 -14.47 -6.35 3.65
CA GLY A 70 -13.79 -5.26 4.35
C GLY A 70 -12.28 -5.47 4.51
N ALA A 71 -11.70 -6.52 3.94
CA ALA A 71 -10.26 -6.70 3.88
C ALA A 71 -9.66 -6.06 2.62
N LEU A 72 -8.35 -5.88 2.60
CA LEU A 72 -7.59 -5.59 1.40
C LEU A 72 -6.94 -6.87 0.89
N TRP A 73 -6.96 -7.06 -0.43
CA TRP A 73 -6.44 -8.24 -1.10
C TRP A 73 -5.25 -7.86 -1.98
N VAL A 74 -4.13 -8.56 -1.80
CA VAL A 74 -2.86 -8.25 -2.46
C VAL A 74 -2.37 -9.44 -3.28
N THR A 75 -2.02 -9.23 -4.55
CA THR A 75 -1.38 -10.27 -5.37
C THR A 75 0.09 -10.44 -4.99
N LEU A 76 0.53 -11.70 -4.88
CA LEU A 76 1.92 -12.07 -4.61
C LEU A 76 2.48 -12.85 -5.81
N GLU A 77 3.71 -12.56 -6.23
CA GLU A 77 4.36 -13.28 -7.35
C GLU A 77 4.63 -14.76 -7.03
N THR A 78 4.45 -15.17 -5.77
CA THR A 78 4.49 -16.57 -5.34
C THR A 78 3.27 -17.38 -5.81
N GLY A 79 2.31 -16.77 -6.51
CA GLY A 79 1.08 -17.43 -6.96
C GLY A 79 -0.03 -17.45 -5.90
N ALA A 80 0.07 -16.59 -4.89
CA ALA A 80 -0.90 -16.49 -3.80
C ALA A 80 -1.50 -15.07 -3.72
N VAL A 81 -2.53 -14.92 -2.89
CA VAL A 81 -3.05 -13.62 -2.47
C VAL A 81 -2.91 -13.46 -0.96
N ALA A 82 -2.51 -12.28 -0.49
CA ALA A 82 -2.57 -11.92 0.92
C ALA A 82 -3.88 -11.19 1.22
N ARG A 83 -4.48 -11.50 2.37
CA ARG A 83 -5.65 -10.82 2.91
C ARG A 83 -5.22 -10.00 4.12
N VAL A 84 -5.42 -8.69 4.08
CA VAL A 84 -5.06 -7.74 5.14
C VAL A 84 -6.35 -7.23 5.77
N ALA A 85 -6.49 -7.35 7.09
CA ALA A 85 -7.57 -6.74 7.85
C ALA A 85 -7.06 -5.40 8.44
N PRO A 86 -7.57 -4.25 7.93
CA PRO A 86 -7.16 -2.90 8.36
C PRO A 86 -7.52 -2.58 9.81
#